data_AF-A0A3R7F8M7-F1
#
_entry.id   AF-A0A3R7F8M7-F1
#
_cell.length_a   1.000
_cell.length_b   1.000
_cell.length_c   1.000
_cell.angle_alpha   90.00
_cell.angle_beta   90.00
_cell.angle_gamma   90.00
#
_symmetry.space_group_name_H-M   'P 1'
#
loop_
_entity.id
_entity.type
_entity.pdbx_description
1 polymer ?
#
loop_
_entity_poly.entity_id
_entity_poly.type
_entity_poly.pdbx_seq_one_letter_code
_entity_poly.pdbx_strand_id
1 'polypeptide(L)'
;MPQTMSQFFLNFKREICDVRTKLVKALLDVVIASILKSWGPLSGYKTIEYIYRVTKVFTSPSLIYPILNQMERKDLIEKMMVNNRGGVYKLTVKGEKWLFATLNDILKLQSYLNSMVNHSPEKDIWMEELEILTD
;
A
#
# COMPACT_ATOMS: atom_id res chain seq x y z
N MET A 1 21.57 -30.54 -6.49
CA MET A 1 21.41 -30.74 -5.03
C MET A 1 20.09 -30.10 -4.61
N PRO A 2 19.22 -30.77 -3.86
CA PRO A 2 17.98 -30.15 -3.39
C PRO A 2 18.34 -29.03 -2.39
N GLN A 3 17.68 -27.87 -2.51
CA GLN A 3 17.79 -26.81 -1.52
C GLN A 3 17.27 -27.32 -0.17
N THR A 4 17.89 -26.95 0.96
CA THR A 4 17.34 -27.30 2.28
C THR A 4 15.99 -26.61 2.45
N MET A 5 15.02 -27.26 3.09
CA MET A 5 13.68 -26.70 3.32
C MET A 5 13.74 -25.29 3.93
N SER A 6 14.67 -25.06 4.87
CA SER A 6 14.94 -23.73 5.44
C SER A 6 15.36 -22.69 4.39
N GLN A 7 16.24 -23.04 3.46
CA GLN A 7 16.69 -22.12 2.41
C GLN A 7 15.58 -21.79 1.39
N PHE A 8 14.74 -22.77 1.06
CA PHE A 8 13.57 -22.57 0.21
C PHE A 8 12.62 -21.54 0.83
N PHE A 9 12.27 -21.70 2.10
CA PHE A 9 11.37 -20.77 2.79
C PHE A 9 11.94 -19.36 2.91
N LEU A 10 13.24 -19.23 3.20
CA LEU A 10 13.89 -17.91 3.25
C LEU A 10 13.83 -17.18 1.90
N ASN A 11 14.06 -17.91 0.80
CA ASN A 11 13.98 -17.35 -0.56
C ASN A 11 12.54 -16.98 -0.90
N PHE A 12 11.59 -17.86 -0.62
CA PHE A 12 10.18 -17.63 -0.89
C PHE A 12 9.62 -16.43 -0.10
N LYS A 13 9.97 -16.31 1.20
CA LYS A 13 9.60 -15.15 2.03
C LYS A 13 10.17 -13.84 1.45
N ARG A 14 11.38 -13.88 0.89
CA ARG A 14 11.99 -12.72 0.22
C ARG A 14 11.20 -12.33 -1.03
N GLU A 15 10.82 -13.29 -1.87
CA GLU A 15 10.02 -13.05 -3.07
C GLU A 15 8.66 -12.39 -2.73
N ILE A 16 7.98 -12.86 -1.69
CA ILE A 16 6.73 -12.24 -1.21
C ILE A 16 6.98 -10.80 -0.71
N CYS A 17 8.05 -10.57 0.05
CA CYS A 17 8.42 -9.22 0.51
C CYS A 17 8.68 -8.27 -0.66
N ASP A 18 9.30 -8.75 -1.73
CA ASP A 18 9.57 -7.98 -2.94
C ASP A 18 8.28 -7.61 -3.66
N VAL A 19 7.31 -8.53 -3.77
CA VAL A 19 5.99 -8.25 -4.35
C VAL A 19 5.24 -7.21 -3.52
N ARG A 20 5.19 -7.36 -2.19
CA ARG A 20 4.57 -6.36 -1.30
C ARG A 20 5.18 -4.98 -1.47
N THR A 21 6.51 -4.90 -1.50
CA THR A 21 7.22 -3.63 -1.68
C THR A 21 6.90 -2.99 -3.03
N LYS A 22 6.84 -3.79 -4.11
CA LYS A 22 6.46 -3.32 -5.45
C LYS A 22 5.04 -2.77 -5.47
N LEU A 23 4.07 -3.51 -4.91
CA LEU A 23 2.66 -3.10 -4.88
C LEU A 23 2.45 -1.82 -4.06
N VAL A 24 3.05 -1.74 -2.86
CA VAL A 24 2.95 -0.55 -2.01
C VAL A 24 3.51 0.69 -2.71
N LYS A 25 4.67 0.57 -3.37
CA LYS A 25 5.27 1.68 -4.13
C LYS A 25 4.42 2.09 -5.33
N ALA A 26 3.81 1.13 -6.02
CA ALA A 26 2.96 1.40 -7.19
C ALA A 26 1.63 2.07 -6.81
N LEU A 27 1.09 1.80 -5.61
CA LEU A 27 -0.20 2.29 -5.12
C LEU A 27 -0.05 3.32 -4.00
N LEU A 28 1.09 3.99 -3.93
CA LEU A 28 1.45 4.81 -2.78
C LEU A 28 0.54 6.04 -2.63
N ASP A 29 0.01 6.58 -3.73
CA ASP A 29 -1.01 7.62 -3.74
C ASP A 29 -2.35 7.14 -3.16
N VAL A 30 -2.76 5.91 -3.47
CA VAL A 30 -3.94 5.25 -2.88
C VAL A 30 -3.74 5.01 -1.38
N VAL A 31 -2.53 4.57 -0.96
CA VAL A 31 -2.20 4.40 0.46
C VAL A 31 -2.24 5.73 1.20
N ILE A 32 -1.64 6.79 0.64
CA ILE A 32 -1.69 8.14 1.23
C ILE A 32 -3.13 8.62 1.38
N ALA A 33 -3.94 8.52 0.32
CA ALA A 33 -5.34 8.91 0.35
C ALA A 33 -6.13 8.10 1.41
N SER A 34 -5.92 6.79 1.48
CA SER A 34 -6.57 5.93 2.49
C SER A 34 -6.22 6.35 3.92
N ILE A 35 -4.95 6.70 4.17
CA ILE A 35 -4.50 7.20 5.46
C ILE A 35 -5.17 8.56 5.79
N LEU A 36 -5.16 9.50 4.85
CA LEU A 36 -5.81 10.81 5.05
C LEU A 36 -7.32 10.67 5.27
N LYS A 37 -7.97 9.69 4.64
CA LYS A 37 -9.40 9.42 4.83
C LYS A 37 -9.68 8.87 6.22
N SER A 38 -8.82 7.95 6.70
CA SER A 38 -9.01 7.27 7.99
C SER A 38 -8.60 8.12 9.19
N TRP A 39 -7.59 8.99 9.04
CA TRP A 39 -6.94 9.69 10.16
C TRP A 39 -7.08 11.22 10.08
N GLY A 40 -7.68 11.74 9.01
CA GLY A 40 -7.84 13.18 8.79
C GLY A 40 -6.56 13.85 8.25
N PRO A 41 -6.47 15.18 8.33
CA PRO A 41 -5.34 15.92 7.79
C PRO A 41 -4.02 15.60 8.49
N LEU A 42 -2.95 15.32 7.72
CA LEU A 42 -1.64 14.94 8.27
C LEU A 42 -0.49 15.71 7.61
N SER A 43 0.59 15.93 8.35
CA SER A 43 1.84 16.42 7.77
C SER A 43 2.51 15.35 6.90
N GLY A 44 3.44 15.76 6.03
CA GLY A 44 4.22 14.81 5.23
C GLY A 44 4.99 13.79 6.08
N TYR A 45 5.56 14.22 7.21
CA TYR A 45 6.27 13.35 8.14
C TYR A 45 5.34 12.33 8.81
N LYS A 46 4.16 12.78 9.29
CA LYS A 46 3.15 11.87 9.85
C LYS A 46 2.67 10.90 8.78
N THR A 47 2.47 11.34 7.54
CA THR A 47 2.10 10.46 6.43
C THR A 47 3.13 9.32 6.24
N ILE A 48 4.44 9.62 6.26
CA ILE A 48 5.51 8.60 6.20
C ILE A 48 5.41 7.59 7.35
N GLU A 49 5.23 8.08 8.58
CA GLU A 49 5.10 7.24 9.78
C GLU A 49 3.92 6.25 9.65
N TYR A 50 2.76 6.74 9.19
CA TYR A 50 1.58 5.90 9.02
C TYR A 50 1.71 4.90 7.87
N ILE A 51 2.37 5.27 6.76
CA ILE A 51 2.66 4.34 5.66
C ILE A 51 3.49 3.17 6.18
N TYR A 52 4.57 3.44 6.91
CA TYR A 52 5.41 2.37 7.47
C TYR A 52 4.62 1.50 8.45
N ARG A 53 3.79 2.11 9.31
CA ARG A 53 2.99 1.38 10.29
C ARG A 53 2.03 0.39 9.66
N VAL A 54 1.35 0.80 8.59
CA VAL A 54 0.33 0.01 7.88
C VAL A 54 0.95 -1.01 6.94
N THR A 55 2.01 -0.64 6.20
CA THR A 55 2.53 -1.47 5.09
C THR A 55 3.78 -2.25 5.45
N LYS A 56 4.48 -1.87 6.54
CA LYS A 56 5.84 -2.30 6.89
C LYS A 56 6.90 -1.98 5.82
N VAL A 57 6.56 -1.15 4.83
CA VAL A 57 7.47 -0.69 3.78
C VAL A 57 7.97 0.71 4.12
N PHE A 58 9.28 0.85 4.28
CA PHE A 58 9.88 2.16 4.50
C PHE A 58 9.83 2.98 3.21
N THR A 59 9.33 4.21 3.32
CA THR A 59 9.23 5.14 2.20
C THR A 59 9.95 6.43 2.57
N SER A 60 10.99 6.79 1.80
CA SER A 60 11.78 7.98 2.08
C SER A 60 10.98 9.27 1.81
N PRO A 61 11.34 10.38 2.49
CA PRO A 61 10.80 11.70 2.16
C PRO A 61 10.95 12.06 0.67
N SER A 62 12.07 11.68 0.05
CA SER A 62 12.36 11.93 -1.37
C SER A 62 11.38 11.25 -2.33
N LEU A 63 10.67 10.21 -1.89
CA LEU A 63 9.62 9.55 -2.67
C LEU A 63 8.23 10.11 -2.34
N ILE A 64 7.97 10.41 -1.07
CA ILE A 64 6.64 10.89 -0.62
C ILE A 64 6.32 12.30 -1.10
N TYR A 65 7.26 13.26 -0.99
CA TYR A 65 6.95 14.64 -1.35
C TYR A 65 6.62 14.83 -2.84
N PRO A 66 7.33 14.19 -3.79
CA PRO A 66 6.90 14.22 -5.19
C PRO A 66 5.49 13.70 -5.43
N ILE A 67 5.08 12.65 -4.70
CA ILE A 67 3.73 12.07 -4.82
C ILE A 67 2.69 13.01 -4.23
N LEU A 68 2.94 13.59 -3.05
CA LEU A 68 2.06 14.60 -2.46
C LEU A 68 1.87 15.78 -3.41
N ASN A 69 2.96 16.29 -3.99
CA ASN A 69 2.90 17.37 -4.98
C ASN A 69 2.10 16.94 -6.23
N GLN A 70 2.22 15.69 -6.68
CA GLN A 70 1.45 15.19 -7.82
C GLN A 70 -0.04 15.07 -7.49
N MET A 71 -0.38 14.56 -6.31
CA MET A 71 -1.76 14.45 -5.84
C MET A 71 -2.40 15.83 -5.66
N GLU A 72 -1.65 16.82 -5.17
CA GLU A 72 -2.10 18.21 -5.05
C GLU A 72 -2.35 18.83 -6.43
N ARG A 73 -1.42 18.67 -7.39
CA ARG A 73 -1.64 19.13 -8.78
C ARG A 73 -2.84 18.46 -9.46
N LYS A 74 -3.18 17.23 -9.07
CA LYS A 74 -4.36 16.49 -9.55
C LYS A 74 -5.65 16.89 -8.81
N ASP A 75 -5.59 17.79 -7.83
CA ASP A 75 -6.71 18.18 -6.97
C ASP A 75 -7.29 16.99 -6.18
N LEU A 76 -6.45 16.00 -5.84
CA LEU A 76 -6.84 14.88 -4.99
C LEU A 76 -6.66 15.23 -3.50
N ILE A 77 -5.67 16.07 -3.20
CA ILE A 77 -5.42 16.58 -1.86
C ILE A 77 -5.19 18.08 -1.92
N GLU A 78 -5.41 18.75 -0.79
CA GLU A 78 -5.10 20.16 -0.57
C GLU A 78 -4.12 20.30 0.60
N LYS A 79 -3.17 21.23 0.50
CA LYS A 79 -2.27 21.58 1.59
C LYS A 79 -2.83 22.76 2.37
N MET A 80 -3.16 22.54 3.64
CA MET A 80 -3.56 23.59 4.58
C MET A 80 -2.36 24.01 5.43
N MET A 81 -2.03 25.29 5.41
CA MET A 81 -0.96 25.84 6.24
C MET A 81 -1.44 25.95 7.68
N VAL A 82 -0.78 25.26 8.61
CA VAL A 82 -1.16 25.28 10.04
C VAL A 82 -0.32 26.33 10.79
N ASN A 83 0.91 26.59 10.34
CA ASN A 83 1.81 27.63 10.85
C ASN A 83 3.01 27.87 9.90
N ASN A 84 3.97 28.71 10.31
CA ASN A 84 5.23 28.96 9.59
C ASN A 84 6.18 27.73 9.49
N ARG A 85 5.85 26.60 10.13
CA ARG A 85 6.71 25.40 10.22
C ARG A 85 6.21 24.23 9.38
N GLY A 86 5.03 24.32 8.76
CA GLY A 86 4.55 23.31 7.83
C GLY A 86 3.04 23.29 7.61
N GLY A 87 2.64 22.71 6.48
CA GLY A 87 1.25 22.43 6.16
C GLY A 87 0.88 20.96 6.41
N VAL A 88 -0.41 20.72 6.62
CA VAL A 88 -1.02 19.39 6.61
C VAL A 88 -1.73 19.19 5.28
N TYR A 89 -1.78 17.95 4.81
CA TYR A 89 -2.51 17.55 3.63
C TYR A 89 -3.86 16.99 4.04
N LYS A 90 -4.89 17.32 3.27
CA LYS A 90 -6.26 16.81 3.46
C LYS A 90 -6.80 16.34 2.12
N LEU A 91 -7.62 15.29 2.13
CA LEU A 91 -8.37 14.86 0.95
C LEU A 91 -9.40 15.92 0.52
N THR A 92 -9.42 16.20 -0.78
CA THR A 92 -10.52 16.98 -1.38
C THR A 92 -11.72 16.07 -1.64
N VAL A 93 -12.88 16.67 -1.94
CA VAL A 93 -14.07 15.89 -2.38
C VAL A 93 -13.78 15.08 -3.64
N LYS A 94 -12.99 15.62 -4.57
CA LYS A 94 -12.55 14.91 -5.78
C LYS A 94 -11.64 13.74 -5.41
N GLY A 95 -10.70 13.95 -4.50
CA GLY A 95 -9.82 12.91 -3.98
C GLY A 95 -10.56 11.76 -3.32
N GLU A 96 -11.61 12.04 -2.54
CA GLU A 96 -12.42 10.99 -1.93
C GLU A 96 -13.14 10.14 -2.99
N LYS A 97 -13.75 10.78 -4.00
CA LYS A 97 -14.41 10.06 -5.10
C LYS A 97 -13.41 9.22 -5.90
N TRP A 98 -12.24 9.78 -6.19
CA TRP A 98 -11.16 9.06 -6.86
C TRP A 98 -10.69 7.85 -6.06
N LEU A 99 -10.54 7.99 -4.74
CA LEU A 99 -10.13 6.90 -3.85
C LEU A 99 -11.14 5.75 -3.89
N PHE A 100 -12.44 6.04 -3.74
CA PHE A 100 -13.48 5.01 -3.77
C PHE A 100 -13.54 4.29 -5.12
N ALA A 101 -13.46 5.04 -6.23
CA ALA A 101 -13.44 4.44 -7.57
C ALA A 101 -12.21 3.53 -7.77
N THR A 102 -11.04 4.01 -7.36
CA THR A 102 -9.78 3.27 -7.50
C THR A 102 -9.77 2.00 -6.65
N LEU A 103 -10.24 2.06 -5.40
CA LEU A 103 -10.36 0.88 -4.54
C LEU A 103 -11.32 -0.15 -5.12
N ASN A 104 -12.45 0.29 -5.70
CA ASN A 104 -13.40 -0.60 -6.36
C ASN A 104 -12.76 -1.32 -7.56
N ASP A 105 -11.95 -0.65 -8.37
CA ASP A 105 -11.26 -1.29 -9.49
C ASP A 105 -10.16 -2.26 -9.02
N ILE A 106 -9.46 -1.94 -7.93
CA ILE A 106 -8.49 -2.86 -7.30
C ILE A 106 -9.20 -4.13 -6.80
N LEU A 107 -10.36 -4.00 -6.13
CA LEU A 107 -11.14 -5.14 -5.64
C LEU A 107 -11.64 -6.02 -6.80
N LYS A 108 -12.10 -5.42 -7.90
CA LYS A 108 -12.48 -6.16 -9.11
C LYS A 108 -11.30 -6.94 -9.66
N LEU A 109 -10.12 -6.29 -9.80
CA LEU A 109 -8.92 -6.96 -10.29
C LEU A 109 -8.52 -8.13 -9.38
N GLN A 110 -8.54 -7.92 -8.06
CA GLN A 110 -8.29 -8.99 -7.10
C GLN A 110 -9.27 -10.16 -7.27
N SER A 111 -10.57 -9.87 -7.41
CA SER A 111 -11.59 -10.91 -7.61
C SER A 111 -11.39 -11.70 -8.90
N TYR A 112 -11.01 -11.01 -9.98
CA TYR A 112 -10.72 -11.60 -11.27
C TYR A 112 -9.50 -12.53 -11.20
N LEU A 113 -8.39 -12.05 -10.62
CA LEU A 113 -7.18 -12.86 -10.42
C LEU A 113 -7.47 -14.09 -9.54
N ASN A 114 -8.25 -13.93 -8.47
CA ASN A 114 -8.64 -15.05 -7.62
C ASN A 114 -9.49 -16.09 -8.36
N SER A 115 -10.43 -15.65 -9.21
CA SER A 115 -11.28 -16.55 -9.98
C SER A 115 -10.49 -17.42 -10.97
N MET A 116 -9.37 -16.93 -11.49
CA MET A 116 -8.49 -17.72 -12.37
C MET A 116 -7.79 -18.85 -11.64
N VAL A 117 -7.39 -18.63 -10.38
CA VAL A 117 -6.57 -19.58 -9.61
C VAL A 117 -7.44 -20.59 -8.85
N ASN A 118 -8.70 -20.27 -8.57
CA ASN A 118 -9.61 -21.08 -7.73
C ASN A 118 -10.13 -22.41 -8.35
N HIS A 119 -9.39 -22.99 -9.29
CA HIS A 119 -9.67 -24.33 -9.84
C HIS A 119 -8.70 -25.42 -9.31
N SER A 120 -7.89 -25.13 -8.29
CA SER A 120 -6.95 -26.11 -7.71
C SER A 120 -7.22 -26.36 -6.21
N PRO A 121 -7.60 -27.59 -5.82
CA PRO A 121 -7.74 -28.00 -4.42
C PRO A 121 -6.46 -27.88 -3.59
N GLU A 122 -5.29 -27.83 -4.24
CA GLU A 122 -3.99 -27.75 -3.58
C GLU A 122 -3.75 -26.37 -2.94
N LYS A 123 -4.44 -25.33 -3.41
CA LYS A 123 -4.27 -23.95 -2.94
C LYS A 123 -4.54 -23.81 -1.45
N ASP A 124 -5.59 -24.43 -0.92
CA ASP A 124 -5.99 -24.26 0.48
C ASP A 124 -4.93 -24.86 1.43
N ILE A 125 -4.34 -25.99 1.04
CA ILE A 125 -3.24 -26.63 1.77
C ILE A 125 -2.01 -25.72 1.79
N TRP A 126 -1.65 -25.12 0.65
CA TRP A 126 -0.46 -24.29 0.54
C TRP A 126 -0.63 -22.95 1.28
N MET A 127 -1.86 -22.42 1.37
CA MET A 127 -2.14 -21.19 2.10
C MET A 127 -2.07 -21.38 3.62
N GLU A 128 -2.56 -22.52 4.13
CA GLU A 128 -2.47 -22.86 5.56
C GLU A 128 -1.01 -23.09 6.00
N GLU A 129 -0.21 -23.77 5.17
CA GLU A 129 1.23 -23.92 5.39
C GLU A 129 1.94 -22.55 5.42
N LEU A 130 1.54 -21.59 4.58
CA LEU A 130 2.18 -20.28 4.51
C LEU A 130 1.78 -19.33 5.64
N GLU A 131 0.54 -19.40 6.15
CA GLU A 131 0.11 -18.61 7.32
C GLU A 131 0.88 -19.01 8.58
N ILE A 132 1.03 -20.31 8.83
CA ILE A 132 1.79 -20.85 9.97
C ILE A 132 3.27 -20.41 9.94
N LEU A 133 3.81 -20.10 8.76
CA LEU A 133 5.23 -19.77 8.55
C LEU A 133 5.52 -18.26 8.47
N THR A 134 4.51 -17.41 8.46
CA THR A 134 4.66 -15.95 8.29
C THR A 134 4.44 -15.11 9.55
N ASP A 135 3.88 -15.69 10.61
CA ASP A 135 3.88 -15.16 12.00
C ASP A 135 5.26 -15.28 12.68
#